data_AF-A0A846DS60-F1
#
_entry.id   AF-A0A846DS60-F1
#
_cell.length_a   1.000
_cell.length_b   1.000
_cell.length_c   1.000
_cell.angle_alpha   90.00
_cell.angle_beta   90.00
_cell.angle_gamma   90.00
#
_symmetry.space_group_name_H-M   'P 1'
#
loop_
_entity.id
_entity.type
_entity.pdbx_description
1 polymer ?
#
loop_
_entity_poly.entity_id
_entity_poly.type
_entity_poly.pdbx_seq_one_letter_code
_entity_poly.pdbx_strand_id
1 'polypeptide(L)'
;MNICGFGINFVNMAKILQANRQFFQASLDSILLLLKSRLSSDIQIIRNYGKLPPVPCFISQLNQVFMNILTNAVNALLDQAVTLKFAVEFQGKDPRDFHYQPSIRIVTEVCSLEPSTPGKPDSRWVRIAIADNGSGLSERAQQQILDSFSVERRAEKETSLALSYWIITSRHGGKFNLRSRNTCNVSDKLETGTEFEIFLPLIG
;
A
#
# COMPACT_ATOMS: atom_id res chain seq x y z
N MET A 1 12.24 -12.68 -51.00
CA MET A 1 11.50 -12.72 -49.72
C MET A 1 12.51 -12.51 -48.61
N ASN A 2 12.47 -11.35 -47.97
CA ASN A 2 13.45 -10.93 -46.99
C ASN A 2 12.69 -10.13 -45.92
N ILE A 3 12.37 -10.70 -44.76
CA ILE A 3 11.96 -9.91 -43.60
C ILE A 3 12.24 -10.65 -42.28
N CYS A 4 12.88 -9.91 -41.36
CA CYS A 4 12.89 -10.05 -39.90
C CYS A 4 13.68 -11.19 -39.26
N GLY A 5 15.00 -10.98 -39.15
CA GLY A 5 15.74 -11.31 -37.93
C GLY A 5 15.63 -10.16 -36.93
N PHE A 6 14.67 -10.25 -36.01
CA PHE A 6 14.69 -9.52 -34.73
C PHE A 6 14.11 -10.45 -33.66
N GLY A 7 15.00 -11.09 -32.92
CA GLY A 7 14.67 -11.89 -31.75
C GLY A 7 15.63 -11.56 -30.63
N ILE A 8 15.55 -10.31 -30.13
CA ILE A 8 16.17 -9.93 -28.87
C ILE A 8 15.41 -10.69 -27.77
N ASN A 9 15.87 -11.89 -27.43
CA ASN A 9 15.37 -12.64 -26.26
C ASN A 9 16.26 -12.35 -25.06
N PHE A 10 16.07 -11.16 -24.49
CA PHE A 10 16.54 -10.81 -23.14
C PHE A 10 15.42 -10.08 -22.40
N VAL A 11 14.42 -10.82 -21.89
CA VAL A 11 13.46 -10.26 -20.92
C VAL A 11 13.12 -11.29 -19.83
N ASN A 12 13.91 -11.24 -18.76
CA ASN A 12 13.49 -11.39 -17.37
C ASN A 12 12.66 -12.64 -16.98
N MET A 13 13.33 -13.77 -16.71
CA MET A 13 12.79 -14.83 -15.87
C MET A 13 12.81 -14.36 -14.41
N ALA A 14 11.77 -13.64 -13.97
CA ALA A 14 11.59 -13.36 -12.54
C ALA A 14 11.49 -14.69 -11.80
N LYS A 15 12.50 -15.05 -11.00
CA LYS A 15 12.48 -16.27 -10.19
C LYS A 15 11.61 -16.04 -8.96
N ILE A 16 10.72 -16.98 -8.66
CA ILE A 16 10.02 -17.05 -7.37
C ILE A 16 11.07 -17.35 -6.30
N LEU A 17 11.10 -16.55 -5.24
CA LEU A 17 11.98 -16.70 -4.10
C LEU A 17 11.15 -16.79 -2.82
N GLN A 18 11.77 -17.25 -1.74
CA GLN A 18 11.15 -17.23 -0.42
C GLN A 18 11.52 -15.95 0.33
N ALA A 19 10.51 -15.19 0.73
CA ALA A 19 10.63 -14.03 1.60
C ALA A 19 10.18 -14.38 3.02
N ASN A 20 10.94 -13.96 4.02
CA ASN A 20 10.58 -14.12 5.42
C ASN A 20 10.44 -12.74 6.10
N ARG A 21 10.19 -12.73 7.41
CA ARG A 21 10.11 -11.49 8.21
C ARG A 21 11.26 -10.49 7.94
N GLN A 22 12.50 -10.98 7.89
CA GLN A 22 13.68 -10.12 7.73
C GLN A 22 13.67 -9.44 6.36
N PHE A 23 13.28 -10.17 5.31
CA PHE A 23 13.11 -9.58 3.98
C PHE A 23 12.06 -8.46 3.99
N PHE A 24 10.85 -8.74 4.49
CA PHE A 24 9.77 -7.75 4.46
C PHE A 24 10.15 -6.48 5.25
N GLN A 25 10.71 -6.67 6.45
CA GLN A 25 11.21 -5.58 7.28
C GLN A 25 12.27 -4.76 6.52
N ALA A 26 13.30 -5.42 5.98
CA ALA A 26 14.39 -4.73 5.27
C ALA A 26 13.90 -3.97 4.03
N SER A 27 13.01 -4.57 3.23
CA SER A 27 12.43 -3.93 2.05
C SER A 27 11.60 -2.71 2.41
N LEU A 28 10.69 -2.83 3.38
CA LEU A 28 9.84 -1.73 3.82
C LEU A 28 10.65 -0.59 4.44
N ASP A 29 11.60 -0.91 5.31
CA ASP A 29 12.46 0.09 5.96
C ASP A 29 13.38 0.80 4.95
N SER A 30 13.89 0.09 3.93
CA SER A 30 14.70 0.69 2.87
C SER A 30 13.89 1.65 2.01
N ILE A 31 12.65 1.28 1.65
CA ILE A 31 11.76 2.16 0.88
C ILE A 31 11.39 3.40 1.69
N LEU A 32 11.06 3.23 2.97
CA LEU A 32 10.81 4.35 3.88
C LEU A 32 12.00 5.31 3.97
N LEU A 33 13.24 4.79 4.02
CA LEU A 33 14.44 5.61 4.00
C LEU A 33 14.58 6.40 2.70
N LEU A 34 14.32 5.77 1.55
CA LEU A 34 14.33 6.46 0.25
C LEU A 34 13.28 7.56 0.19
N LEU A 35 12.08 7.32 0.72
CA LEU A 35 11.00 8.30 0.74
C LEU A 35 11.22 9.41 1.78
N LYS A 36 11.97 9.15 2.88
CA LYS A 36 12.35 10.16 3.87
C LYS A 36 13.03 11.37 3.23
N SER A 37 13.85 11.14 2.19
CA SER A 37 14.53 12.22 1.46
C SER A 37 13.58 13.22 0.79
N ARG A 38 12.32 12.84 0.53
CA ARG A 38 11.31 13.69 -0.12
C ARG A 38 10.51 14.53 0.86
N LEU A 39 10.71 14.33 2.16
CA LEU A 39 9.88 14.90 3.22
C LEU A 39 10.60 16.06 3.91
N SER A 40 9.85 17.12 4.19
CA SER A 40 10.31 18.28 4.98
C SER A 40 9.93 18.19 6.46
N SER A 41 9.12 17.19 6.84
CA SER A 41 8.63 16.93 8.20
C SER A 41 9.02 15.53 8.67
N ASP A 42 9.21 15.39 9.99
CA ASP A 42 9.43 14.09 10.62
C ASP A 42 8.10 13.32 10.69
N ILE A 43 7.90 12.40 9.73
CA ILE A 43 6.81 11.43 9.77
C ILE A 43 7.15 10.34 10.79
N GLN A 44 6.23 10.09 11.73
CA GLN A 44 6.36 9.01 12.70
C GLN A 44 6.12 7.66 12.03
N ILE A 45 7.09 6.75 12.11
CA ILE A 45 6.93 5.39 11.58
C ILE A 45 6.68 4.41 12.72
N ILE A 46 5.48 3.81 12.75
CA ILE A 46 5.06 2.82 13.74
C ILE A 46 5.16 1.43 13.10
N ARG A 47 5.94 0.52 13.70
CA ARG A 47 6.25 -0.80 13.12
C ARG A 47 5.83 -1.93 14.04
N ASN A 48 4.93 -2.77 13.56
CA ASN A 48 4.47 -3.97 14.25
C ASN A 48 4.79 -5.19 13.38
N TYR A 49 6.05 -5.61 13.37
CA TYR A 49 6.52 -6.74 12.55
C TYR A 49 6.42 -8.06 13.29
N GLY A 50 5.32 -8.79 13.06
CA GLY A 50 5.08 -10.13 13.58
C GLY A 50 6.06 -11.17 13.02
N LYS A 51 6.05 -12.36 13.62
CA LYS A 51 6.83 -13.51 13.13
C LYS A 51 6.13 -14.07 11.89
N LEU A 52 6.85 -14.11 10.77
CA LEU A 52 6.33 -14.59 9.49
C LEU A 52 7.10 -15.85 9.06
N PRO A 53 6.41 -16.92 8.64
CA PRO A 53 7.06 -18.03 7.95
C PRO A 53 7.55 -17.59 6.56
N PRO A 54 8.37 -18.40 5.88
CA PRO A 54 8.73 -18.15 4.49
C PRO A 54 7.50 -18.12 3.58
N VAL A 55 7.42 -17.11 2.73
CA VAL A 55 6.35 -16.87 1.76
C VAL A 55 6.96 -16.89 0.35
N PRO A 56 6.46 -17.73 -0.58
CA PRO A 56 6.89 -17.68 -1.96
C PRO A 56 6.40 -16.40 -2.63
N CYS A 57 7.31 -15.65 -3.26
CA CYS A 57 6.96 -14.39 -3.91
C CYS A 57 7.97 -13.96 -4.99
N PHE A 58 7.53 -13.03 -5.82
CA PHE A 58 8.40 -12.29 -6.75
C PHE A 58 8.90 -11.02 -6.05
N ILE A 59 10.12 -11.08 -5.49
CA ILE A 59 10.72 -10.02 -4.66
C ILE A 59 10.64 -8.62 -5.30
N SER A 60 11.03 -8.50 -6.57
CA SER A 60 11.04 -7.20 -7.26
C SER A 60 9.62 -6.62 -7.41
N GLN A 61 8.63 -7.48 -7.67
CA GLN A 61 7.24 -7.06 -7.81
C GLN A 61 6.62 -6.67 -6.46
N LEU A 62 6.94 -7.39 -5.39
CA LEU A 62 6.51 -6.99 -4.04
C LEU A 62 7.14 -5.66 -3.61
N ASN A 63 8.42 -5.45 -3.89
CA ASN A 63 9.05 -4.16 -3.60
C ASN A 63 8.38 -3.02 -4.39
N GLN A 64 7.95 -3.27 -5.63
CA GLN A 64 7.18 -2.31 -6.41
C GLN A 64 5.82 -2.02 -5.76
N VAL A 65 5.11 -3.05 -5.28
CA VAL A 65 3.85 -2.88 -4.53
C VAL A 65 4.07 -2.02 -3.28
N PHE A 66 5.09 -2.33 -2.47
CA PHE A 66 5.40 -1.57 -1.27
C PHE A 66 5.75 -0.12 -1.58
N MET A 67 6.55 0.12 -2.63
CA MET A 67 6.88 1.47 -3.09
C MET A 67 5.63 2.25 -3.49
N ASN A 68 4.71 1.63 -4.23
CA ASN A 68 3.49 2.27 -4.68
C ASN A 68 2.58 2.67 -3.50
N ILE A 69 2.39 1.76 -2.54
CA ILE A 69 1.58 2.03 -1.35
C ILE A 69 2.22 3.10 -0.47
N LEU A 70 3.51 2.98 -0.17
CA LEU A 70 4.22 3.94 0.69
C LEU A 70 4.33 5.33 0.05
N THR A 71 4.46 5.40 -1.27
CA THR A 71 4.40 6.68 -1.99
C THR A 71 3.02 7.33 -1.83
N ASN A 72 1.93 6.55 -1.91
CA ASN A 72 0.59 7.07 -1.68
C ASN A 72 0.38 7.58 -0.25
N ALA A 73 0.84 6.81 0.75
CA ALA A 73 0.81 7.22 2.15
C ALA A 73 1.57 8.55 2.36
N VAL A 74 2.79 8.65 1.81
CA VAL A 74 3.60 9.87 1.87
C VAL A 74 2.91 11.06 1.20
N ASN A 75 2.33 10.86 0.02
CA ASN A 75 1.61 11.94 -0.68
C ASN A 75 0.40 12.43 0.13
N ALA A 76 -0.40 11.52 0.70
CA ALA A 76 -1.55 11.88 1.53
C ALA A 76 -1.14 12.71 2.76
N LEU A 77 -0.03 12.35 3.40
CA LEU A 77 0.52 13.07 4.55
C LEU A 77 1.05 14.46 4.16
N LEU A 78 1.69 14.58 2.99
CA LEU A 78 2.14 15.87 2.46
C LEU A 78 0.97 16.79 2.12
N ASP A 79 -0.06 16.28 1.44
CA ASP A 79 -1.25 17.05 1.05
C ASP A 79 -2.00 17.58 2.29
N GLN A 80 -2.10 16.77 3.34
CA GLN A 80 -2.68 17.20 4.61
C GLN A 80 -1.81 18.24 5.31
N ALA A 81 -0.50 18.06 5.35
CA ALA A 81 0.40 19.06 5.94
C ALA A 81 0.30 20.42 5.24
N VAL A 82 0.15 20.42 3.92
CA VAL A 82 -0.08 21.63 3.12
C VAL A 82 -1.44 22.26 3.47
N THR A 83 -2.50 21.46 3.55
CA THR A 83 -3.85 21.93 3.90
C THR A 83 -3.88 22.55 5.30
N LEU A 84 -3.21 21.93 6.27
CA LEU A 84 -3.12 22.46 7.64
C LEU A 84 -2.36 23.79 7.70
N LYS A 85 -1.23 23.90 6.97
CA LYS A 85 -0.49 25.17 6.86
C LYS A 85 -1.36 26.28 6.29
N PHE A 86 -2.09 26.01 5.21
CA PHE A 86 -3.02 26.98 4.62
C PHE A 86 -4.14 27.39 5.59
N ALA A 87 -4.69 26.45 6.36
CA ALA A 87 -5.72 26.76 7.35
C ALA A 87 -5.20 27.67 8.49
N VAL A 88 -3.97 27.47 8.93
CA VAL A 88 -3.33 28.32 9.94
C VAL A 88 -3.03 29.71 9.38
N GLU A 89 -2.40 29.80 8.21
CA GLU A 89 -1.94 31.07 7.62
C GLU A 89 -3.10 31.96 7.16
N PHE A 90 -4.17 31.38 6.61
CA PHE A 90 -5.22 32.16 5.91
C PHE A 90 -6.61 32.06 6.56
N GLN A 91 -6.89 31.07 7.43
CA GLN A 91 -8.16 30.98 8.14
C GLN A 91 -8.05 31.42 9.61
N GLY A 92 -6.89 31.94 10.02
CA GLY A 92 -6.68 32.51 11.37
C GLY A 92 -6.80 31.48 12.50
N LYS A 93 -6.65 30.19 12.19
CA LYS A 93 -6.68 29.13 13.20
C LYS A 93 -5.35 29.07 13.96
N ASP A 94 -5.41 28.92 15.28
CA ASP A 94 -4.19 28.85 16.10
C ASP A 94 -3.41 27.58 15.74
N PRO A 95 -2.10 27.66 15.45
CA PRO A 95 -1.27 26.47 15.21
C PRO A 95 -1.38 25.42 16.33
N ARG A 96 -1.64 25.86 17.57
CA ARG A 96 -1.78 24.99 18.74
C ARG A 96 -3.09 24.19 18.75
N ASP A 97 -4.10 24.62 17.98
CA ASP A 97 -5.34 23.85 17.83
C ASP A 97 -5.12 22.57 16.99
N PHE A 98 -3.98 22.47 16.31
CA PHE A 98 -3.64 21.35 15.43
C PHE A 98 -2.51 20.51 16.01
N HIS A 99 -2.85 19.61 16.93
CA HIS A 99 -1.97 18.52 17.33
C HIS A 99 -2.00 17.39 16.30
N TYR A 100 -1.46 17.65 15.11
CA TYR A 100 -1.34 16.64 14.06
C TYR A 100 0.10 16.16 13.93
N GLN A 101 0.34 14.88 14.25
CA GLN A 101 1.59 14.20 14.00
C GLN A 101 1.40 13.23 12.83
N PRO A 102 1.98 13.52 11.64
CA PRO A 102 1.94 12.59 10.51
C PRO A 102 2.55 11.25 10.92
N SER A 103 1.86 10.16 10.58
CA SER A 103 2.31 8.82 10.90
C SER A 103 2.00 7.81 9.80
N ILE A 104 2.91 6.85 9.64
CA ILE A 104 2.70 5.64 8.85
C ILE A 104 2.86 4.45 9.78
N ARG A 105 1.82 3.61 9.85
CA ARG A 105 1.81 2.36 10.59
C ARG A 105 1.96 1.19 9.65
N ILE A 106 2.90 0.30 9.94
CA ILE A 106 3.10 -0.93 9.20
C ILE A 106 2.92 -2.12 10.14
N VAL A 107 2.06 -3.05 9.74
CA VAL A 107 1.76 -4.28 10.50
C VAL A 107 2.05 -5.47 9.60
N THR A 108 2.76 -6.47 10.13
CA THR A 108 2.84 -7.78 9.48
C THR A 108 2.46 -8.88 10.45
N GLU A 109 1.63 -9.82 10.00
CA GLU A 109 1.15 -10.92 10.85
C GLU A 109 0.74 -12.13 10.03
N VAL A 110 0.60 -13.27 10.71
CA VAL A 110 -0.06 -14.46 10.15
C VAL A 110 -1.51 -14.44 10.61
N CYS A 111 -2.45 -14.58 9.68
CA CYS A 111 -3.87 -14.63 10.01
C CYS A 111 -4.56 -15.81 9.29
N SER A 112 -5.62 -16.32 9.88
CA SER A 112 -6.58 -17.19 9.20
C SER A 112 -7.70 -16.32 8.65
N LEU A 113 -8.05 -16.52 7.37
CA LEU A 113 -9.27 -15.92 6.82
C LEU A 113 -10.32 -17.02 6.75
N GLU A 114 -11.51 -16.71 7.27
CA GLU A 114 -12.63 -17.64 7.19
C GLU A 114 -12.89 -18.04 5.73
N PRO A 115 -13.20 -19.32 5.49
CA PRO A 115 -13.42 -19.81 4.16
C PRO A 115 -14.63 -19.11 3.54
N SER A 116 -14.47 -18.61 2.31
CA SER A 116 -15.57 -18.03 1.53
C SER A 116 -16.66 -19.06 1.17
N THR A 117 -16.45 -20.34 1.48
CA THR A 117 -17.35 -21.44 1.15
C THR A 117 -17.43 -22.40 2.36
N PRO A 118 -18.64 -22.73 2.84
CA PRO A 118 -18.81 -23.70 3.92
C PRO A 118 -18.11 -25.03 3.61
N GLY A 119 -17.34 -25.57 4.55
CA GLY A 119 -16.67 -26.86 4.42
C GLY A 119 -15.25 -26.83 3.83
N LYS A 120 -14.70 -25.67 3.46
CA LYS A 120 -13.26 -25.53 3.19
C LYS A 120 -12.49 -25.26 4.50
N PRO A 121 -11.26 -25.78 4.64
CA PRO A 121 -10.42 -25.45 5.78
C PRO A 121 -10.00 -23.97 5.74
N ASP A 122 -9.75 -23.39 6.91
CA ASP A 122 -9.15 -22.07 7.04
C ASP A 122 -7.87 -22.00 6.22
N SER A 123 -7.76 -20.96 5.39
CA SER A 123 -6.52 -20.67 4.69
C SER A 123 -5.69 -19.71 5.54
N ARG A 124 -4.41 -20.05 5.77
CA ARG A 124 -3.48 -19.16 6.45
C ARG A 124 -2.85 -18.19 5.46
N TRP A 125 -2.69 -16.95 5.90
CA TRP A 125 -2.15 -15.86 5.09
C TRP A 125 -1.09 -15.12 5.87
N VAL A 126 -0.14 -14.52 5.15
CA VAL A 126 0.63 -13.40 5.67
C VAL A 126 -0.10 -12.12 5.28
N ARG A 127 -0.51 -11.35 6.29
CA ARG A 127 -1.07 -10.01 6.13
C ARG A 127 0.05 -8.98 6.28
N ILE A 128 0.11 -8.04 5.35
CA ILE A 128 0.96 -6.85 5.40
C ILE A 128 0.03 -5.65 5.24
N ALA A 129 -0.13 -4.87 6.30
CA ALA A 129 -0.97 -3.67 6.30
C ALA A 129 -0.11 -2.42 6.45
N ILE A 130 -0.38 -1.43 5.62
CA ILE A 130 0.27 -0.12 5.64
C ILE A 130 -0.84 0.93 5.73
N ALA A 131 -0.83 1.69 6.81
CA ALA A 131 -1.81 2.72 7.09
C ALA A 131 -1.13 4.09 7.28
N ASP A 132 -1.68 5.13 6.67
CA ASP A 132 -1.40 6.52 7.00
C ASP A 132 -2.53 7.11 7.85
N ASN A 133 -2.25 8.19 8.58
CA ASN A 133 -3.25 9.03 9.22
C ASN A 133 -3.53 10.32 8.42
N GLY A 134 -3.41 10.23 7.10
CA GLY A 134 -3.63 11.31 6.15
C GLY A 134 -5.08 11.81 6.11
N SER A 135 -5.38 12.65 5.13
CA SER A 135 -6.73 13.19 4.89
C SER A 135 -7.75 12.11 4.48
N GLY A 136 -7.27 10.93 4.09
CA GLY A 136 -8.10 9.88 3.52
C GLY A 136 -8.67 10.25 2.15
N LEU A 137 -9.40 9.32 1.55
CA LEU A 137 -9.98 9.44 0.22
C LEU A 137 -11.45 9.84 0.33
N SER A 138 -11.91 10.72 -0.55
CA SER A 138 -13.35 10.92 -0.75
C SER A 138 -13.97 9.64 -1.30
N GLU A 139 -15.27 9.44 -1.07
CA GLU A 139 -16.01 8.26 -1.59
C GLU A 139 -15.83 8.11 -3.11
N ARG A 140 -15.87 9.23 -3.85
CA ARG A 140 -15.63 9.25 -5.29
C ARG A 140 -14.21 8.81 -5.65
N ALA A 141 -13.19 9.30 -4.96
CA ALA A 141 -11.80 8.93 -5.23
C ALA A 141 -11.53 7.46 -4.89
N GLN A 142 -12.08 6.98 -3.77
CA GLN A 142 -12.02 5.58 -3.38
C GLN A 142 -12.69 4.69 -4.43
N GLN A 143 -13.90 5.05 -4.88
CA GLN A 143 -14.60 4.29 -5.92
C GLN A 143 -13.80 4.27 -7.23
N GLN A 144 -13.22 5.40 -7.64
CA GLN A 144 -12.38 5.45 -8.85
C GLN A 144 -11.14 4.55 -8.77
N ILE A 145 -10.53 4.42 -7.59
CA ILE A 145 -9.42 3.50 -7.38
C ILE A 145 -9.92 2.05 -7.48
N LEU A 146 -11.04 1.73 -6.83
CA LEU A 146 -11.63 0.38 -6.88
C LEU A 146 -12.05 0.00 -8.31
N ASP A 147 -12.66 0.92 -9.06
CA ASP A 147 -13.03 0.73 -10.46
C ASP A 147 -11.80 0.48 -11.36
N SER A 148 -10.63 1.00 -10.97
CA SER A 148 -9.37 0.76 -11.70
C SER A 148 -8.82 -0.66 -11.52
N PHE A 149 -9.31 -1.41 -10.53
CA PHE A 149 -8.91 -2.81 -10.30
C PHE A 149 -9.67 -3.80 -11.21
N SER A 150 -10.69 -3.33 -11.92
CA SER A 150 -11.49 -4.14 -12.85
C SER A 150 -10.71 -4.57 -14.09
N VAL A 151 -10.88 -5.84 -14.48
CA VAL A 151 -10.15 -6.51 -15.58
C VAL A 151 -10.36 -5.82 -16.94
N GLU A 152 -11.51 -5.17 -17.13
CA GLU A 152 -11.94 -4.55 -18.38
C GLU A 152 -11.17 -3.27 -18.75
N ARG A 153 -10.43 -2.66 -17.82
CA ARG A 153 -9.78 -1.34 -18.02
C ARG A 153 -8.26 -1.37 -18.17
N ARG A 154 -7.67 -2.55 -18.38
CA ARG A 154 -6.21 -2.75 -18.48
C ARG A 154 -5.52 -1.89 -19.55
N ALA A 155 -6.23 -1.45 -20.59
CA ALA A 155 -5.66 -0.66 -21.68
C ALA A 155 -5.73 0.87 -21.49
N GLU A 156 -6.52 1.38 -20.53
CA GLU A 156 -6.88 2.82 -20.49
C GLU A 156 -6.50 3.56 -19.21
N LYS A 157 -6.29 2.86 -18.07
CA LYS A 157 -5.89 3.48 -16.79
C LYS A 157 -4.97 2.57 -15.98
N GLU A 158 -3.71 2.43 -16.40
CA GLU A 158 -2.69 1.81 -15.55
C GLU A 158 -2.24 2.78 -14.45
N THR A 159 -2.96 2.78 -13.32
CA THR A 159 -2.47 3.46 -12.11
C THR A 159 -1.45 2.57 -11.38
N SER A 160 -0.56 3.19 -10.59
CA SER A 160 0.38 2.45 -9.74
C SER A 160 -0.32 1.49 -8.78
N LEU A 161 -1.51 1.86 -8.27
CA LEU A 161 -2.34 0.99 -7.43
C LEU A 161 -2.99 -0.15 -8.22
N ALA A 162 -3.46 0.09 -9.45
CA ALA A 162 -4.02 -0.97 -10.29
C ALA A 162 -2.97 -2.05 -10.63
N LEU A 163 -1.73 -1.62 -10.92
CA LEU A 163 -0.61 -2.55 -11.08
C LEU A 163 -0.33 -3.32 -9.78
N SER A 164 -0.38 -2.63 -8.63
CA SER A 164 -0.16 -3.28 -7.33
C SER A 164 -1.22 -4.35 -7.04
N TYR A 165 -2.49 -4.02 -7.27
CA TYR A 165 -3.60 -4.96 -7.17
C TYR A 165 -3.39 -6.18 -8.07
N TRP A 166 -3.00 -5.96 -9.34
CA TRP A 166 -2.73 -7.05 -10.27
C TRP A 166 -1.54 -7.92 -9.85
N ILE A 167 -0.43 -7.33 -9.40
CA ILE A 167 0.73 -8.06 -8.89
C ILE A 167 0.30 -8.99 -7.74
N ILE A 168 -0.47 -8.48 -6.79
CA ILE A 168 -0.90 -9.26 -5.63
C ILE A 168 -1.88 -10.36 -6.03
N THR A 169 -2.95 -10.03 -6.76
CA THR A 169 -4.01 -10.98 -7.09
C THR A 169 -3.59 -11.98 -8.15
N SER A 170 -3.01 -11.51 -9.26
CA SER A 170 -2.73 -12.34 -10.44
C SER A 170 -1.37 -13.04 -10.38
N ARG A 171 -0.35 -12.43 -9.76
CA ARG A 171 0.99 -13.05 -9.68
C ARG A 171 1.21 -13.83 -8.39
N HIS A 172 0.58 -13.45 -7.30
CA HIS A 172 0.78 -14.09 -5.99
C HIS A 172 -0.43 -14.89 -5.50
N GLY A 173 -1.56 -14.88 -6.22
CA GLY A 173 -2.81 -15.50 -5.74
C GLY A 173 -3.31 -14.86 -4.43
N GLY A 174 -2.89 -13.63 -4.17
CA GLY A 174 -3.14 -12.89 -2.95
C GLY A 174 -4.45 -12.12 -2.96
N LYS A 175 -4.68 -11.38 -1.87
CA LYS A 175 -5.76 -10.39 -1.77
C LYS A 175 -5.18 -9.00 -1.54
N PHE A 176 -5.81 -7.97 -2.11
CA PHE A 176 -5.42 -6.58 -1.94
C PHE A 176 -6.66 -5.77 -1.54
N ASN A 177 -6.66 -5.22 -0.33
CA ASN A 177 -7.76 -4.42 0.18
C ASN A 177 -7.35 -2.95 0.32
N LEU A 178 -8.34 -2.08 0.17
CA LEU A 178 -8.23 -0.65 0.43
C LEU A 178 -9.37 -0.25 1.37
N ARG A 179 -9.03 0.43 2.46
CA ARG A 179 -9.97 1.09 3.36
C ARG A 179 -9.51 2.53 3.54
N SER A 180 -10.41 3.49 3.40
CA SER A 180 -10.07 4.89 3.62
C SER A 180 -11.22 5.60 4.30
N ARG A 181 -10.90 6.55 5.16
CA ARG A 181 -11.87 7.42 5.83
C ARG A 181 -11.41 8.86 5.69
N ASN A 182 -12.26 9.69 5.11
CA ASN A 182 -12.08 11.13 5.01
C ASN A 182 -13.15 11.81 5.86
N THR A 183 -12.76 12.76 6.71
CA THR A 183 -13.70 13.62 7.44
C THR A 183 -13.61 15.04 6.88
N CYS A 184 -14.77 15.60 6.55
CA CYS A 184 -14.89 16.96 6.04
C CYS A 184 -14.65 18.01 7.14
N ASN A 185 -14.79 17.60 8.40
CA ASN A 185 -14.72 18.47 9.57
C ASN A 185 -13.43 18.20 10.33
N VAL A 186 -12.55 19.20 10.35
CA VAL A 186 -11.30 19.17 11.14
C VAL A 186 -11.57 19.09 12.65
N SER A 187 -12.82 19.34 13.06
CA SER A 187 -13.31 19.27 14.44
C SER A 187 -13.66 17.85 14.90
N ASP A 188 -13.84 16.89 13.97
CA ASP A 188 -14.19 15.52 14.32
C ASP A 188 -12.95 14.78 14.83
N LYS A 189 -13.00 14.33 16.09
CA LYS A 189 -11.95 13.52 16.74
C LYS A 189 -11.76 12.11 16.15
N LEU A 190 -12.40 11.78 15.02
CA LEU A 190 -12.24 10.48 14.38
C LEU A 190 -10.94 10.44 13.58
N GLU A 191 -10.15 9.38 13.74
CA GLU A 191 -8.95 9.16 12.93
C GLU A 191 -9.32 9.02 11.44
N THR A 192 -8.79 9.93 10.61
CA THR A 192 -8.78 9.86 9.15
C THR A 192 -7.57 9.10 8.65
N GLY A 193 -7.60 8.68 7.39
CA GLY A 193 -6.44 8.10 6.73
C GLY A 193 -6.81 6.99 5.77
N THR A 194 -5.78 6.37 5.21
CA THR A 194 -5.92 5.25 4.27
C THR A 194 -5.12 4.05 4.76
N GLU A 195 -5.72 2.86 4.69
CA GLU A 195 -5.08 1.59 4.96
C GLU A 195 -5.17 0.68 3.73
N PHE A 196 -4.00 0.20 3.29
CA PHE A 196 -3.88 -0.84 2.29
C PHE A 196 -3.46 -2.15 2.97
N GLU A 197 -4.13 -3.25 2.61
CA GLU A 197 -3.81 -4.57 3.12
C GLU A 197 -3.45 -5.52 1.98
N ILE A 198 -2.33 -6.22 2.12
CA ILE A 198 -1.88 -7.27 1.22
C ILE A 198 -1.95 -8.59 1.97
N PHE A 199 -2.57 -9.58 1.36
CA PHE A 199 -2.60 -10.96 1.86
C PHE A 199 -1.88 -11.85 0.89
N LEU A 200 -0.82 -12.51 1.35
CA LEU A 200 -0.09 -13.52 0.59
C LEU A 200 -0.42 -14.90 1.14
N PRO A 201 -0.82 -15.87 0.29
CA PRO A 201 -1.20 -17.19 0.76
C PRO A 201 0.02 -17.90 1.33
N LEU A 202 -0.14 -18.53 2.49
CA LEU A 202 0.81 -19.54 2.95
C LEU A 202 0.42 -20.84 2.28
N ILE A 203 1.29 -21.33 1.39
CA ILE A 203 1.13 -22.68 0.84
C ILE A 203 1.28 -23.63 2.04
N GLY A 204 0.18 -24.30 2.38
CA GLY A 204 0.11 -25.32 3.42
C GLY A 204 0.79 -26.60 2.99
#